data_AF-A0A1Y3ELY1-F1
#
_entry.id   AF-A0A1Y3ELY1-F1
#
_cell.length_a   1.000
_cell.length_b   1.000
_cell.length_c   1.000
_cell.angle_alpha   90.00
_cell.angle_beta   90.00
_cell.angle_gamma   90.00
#
_symmetry.space_group_name_H-M   'P 1'
#
loop_
_entity.id
_entity.type
_entity.pdbx_description
1 polymer ?
#
loop_
_entity_poly.entity_id
_entity_poly.type
_entity_poly.pdbx_seq_one_letter_code
_entity_poly.pdbx_strand_id
1 'polypeptide(L)'
;CCRFYNSFLDQPRFLNIPEYKKTALDVANSLVKLSLRWLNNDVDVLDPPVINQTMFDIMTDCFLQWPNFNCTLFLQLSESLPPSWHDMALNALTTVPGRRTFTGIGPEYMILPSRVYSELLMFYFLGERVESGANLTYKSCFEMNNTNPLQNCLFYRELFLHDTSDANNYCICSPVKHSLARSPAFDIADYNYKSGKYSTWVMSLVNNEPTMRIYLVNSPAWQLTVFLTGIGLFFVSLFFIHVITKSSHLLFSDSLVAV
;
A
#
# COMPACT_ATOMS: atom_id res chain seq x y z
N CYS A 1 27.72 4.01 -7.30
CA CYS A 1 26.66 4.04 -6.28
C CYS A 1 25.58 5.05 -6.63
N CYS A 2 24.36 4.76 -6.20
CA CYS A 2 23.07 5.17 -6.76
C CYS A 2 22.96 6.67 -7.08
N ARG A 3 22.95 7.00 -8.38
CA ARG A 3 22.72 8.36 -8.90
C ARG A 3 21.39 8.95 -8.41
N PHE A 4 20.43 8.09 -8.03
CA PHE A 4 19.06 8.45 -7.71
C PHE A 4 18.62 7.96 -6.32
N TYR A 5 19.51 7.98 -5.32
CA TYR A 5 19.18 7.53 -3.96
C TYR A 5 17.87 8.12 -3.41
N ASN A 6 16.92 7.27 -3.00
CA ASN A 6 15.62 7.65 -2.42
C ASN A 6 14.84 8.66 -3.27
N SER A 7 15.02 8.61 -4.59
CA SER A 7 14.32 9.47 -5.54
C SER A 7 13.19 8.72 -6.24
N PHE A 8 12.24 9.45 -6.83
CA PHE A 8 11.28 8.86 -7.77
C PHE A 8 11.96 8.22 -9.00
N LEU A 9 13.23 8.59 -9.26
CA LEU A 9 14.09 8.00 -10.28
C LEU A 9 14.84 6.75 -9.79
N ASP A 10 14.72 6.36 -8.51
CA ASP A 10 15.28 5.11 -7.98
C ASP A 10 14.44 3.93 -8.44
N GLN A 11 14.51 3.66 -9.75
CA GLN A 11 13.66 2.70 -10.43
C GLN A 11 14.50 1.59 -11.08
N PRO A 12 13.98 0.35 -11.14
CA PRO A 12 14.66 -0.79 -11.75
C PRO A 12 15.16 -0.54 -13.18
N ARG A 13 14.49 0.32 -13.96
CA ARG A 13 14.92 0.68 -15.33
C ARG A 13 16.28 1.39 -15.41
N PHE A 14 16.77 1.97 -14.32
CA PHE A 14 18.08 2.61 -14.25
C PHE A 14 19.18 1.69 -13.67
N LEU A 15 18.83 0.44 -13.36
CA LEU A 15 19.73 -0.57 -12.84
C LEU A 15 20.18 -1.49 -13.98
N ASN A 16 21.46 -1.86 -13.99
CA ASN A 16 21.92 -2.98 -14.82
C ASN A 16 21.51 -4.31 -14.14
N ILE A 17 20.31 -4.81 -14.44
CA ILE A 17 19.70 -5.94 -13.73
C ILE A 17 20.57 -7.20 -13.75
N PRO A 18 21.16 -7.65 -14.88
CA PRO A 18 22.03 -8.84 -14.88
C PRO A 18 23.25 -8.70 -13.96
N GLU A 19 23.91 -7.54 -14.00
CA GLU A 19 25.08 -7.26 -13.15
C GLU A 19 24.69 -7.17 -11.68
N TYR A 20 23.56 -6.53 -11.39
CA TYR A 20 22.98 -6.47 -10.05
C TYR A 20 22.68 -7.87 -9.50
N LYS A 21 21.97 -8.71 -10.26
CA LYS A 21 21.61 -10.07 -9.85
C LYS A 21 22.85 -10.90 -9.51
N LYS A 22 23.86 -10.87 -10.38
CA LYS A 22 25.13 -11.55 -10.14
C LYS A 22 25.79 -11.07 -8.85
N THR A 23 25.94 -9.76 -8.70
CA THR A 23 26.60 -9.16 -7.53
C THR A 23 25.83 -9.45 -6.24
N ALA A 24 24.51 -9.31 -6.27
CA ALA A 24 23.65 -9.57 -5.12
C ALA A 24 23.66 -11.05 -4.71
N LEU A 25 23.70 -11.98 -5.67
CA LEU A 25 23.84 -13.41 -5.39
C LEU A 25 25.19 -13.75 -4.77
N ASP A 26 26.28 -13.18 -5.29
CA ASP A 26 27.64 -13.37 -4.74
C ASP A 26 27.75 -12.84 -3.30
N VAL A 27 27.19 -11.65 -3.05
CA VAL A 27 27.10 -11.06 -1.71
C VAL A 27 26.26 -11.94 -0.79
N ALA A 28 25.09 -12.41 -1.25
CA ALA A 28 24.21 -13.23 -0.43
C ALA A 28 24.85 -14.59 -0.06
N ASN A 29 25.50 -15.26 -1.01
CA ASN A 29 26.26 -16.50 -0.72
C ASN A 29 27.40 -16.25 0.28
N SER A 30 28.09 -15.11 0.16
CA SER A 30 29.15 -14.73 1.11
C SER A 30 28.59 -14.45 2.51
N LEU A 31 27.42 -13.82 2.60
CA LEU A 31 26.74 -13.57 3.88
C LEU A 31 26.29 -14.87 4.55
N VAL A 32 25.80 -15.86 3.80
CA VAL A 32 25.44 -17.18 4.34
C VAL A 32 26.68 -17.85 4.95
N LYS A 33 27.80 -17.88 4.21
CA LYS A 33 29.06 -18.44 4.71
C LYS A 33 29.54 -17.73 5.97
N LEU A 34 29.52 -16.39 5.98
CA LEU A 34 29.94 -15.60 7.13
C LEU A 34 29.04 -15.84 8.35
N SER A 35 27.72 -15.90 8.15
CA SER A 35 26.76 -16.13 9.23
C SER A 35 26.96 -17.52 9.85
N LEU A 36 27.16 -18.55 9.02
CA LEU A 36 27.42 -19.91 9.50
C LEU A 36 28.76 -20.03 10.21
N ARG A 37 29.80 -19.39 9.69
CA ARG A 37 31.10 -19.31 10.35
C ARG A 37 30.98 -18.63 11.72
N TRP A 38 30.27 -17.52 11.80
CA TRP A 38 30.03 -16.82 13.06
C TRP A 38 29.26 -17.68 14.07
N LEU A 39 28.21 -18.38 13.62
CA LEU A 39 27.45 -19.33 14.45
C LEU A 39 28.29 -20.54 14.89
N ASN A 40 29.31 -20.91 14.11
CA ASN A 40 30.21 -22.02 14.37
C ASN A 40 31.53 -21.57 15.04
N ASN A 41 31.50 -20.49 15.83
CA ASN A 41 32.65 -19.96 16.58
C ASN A 41 33.88 -19.69 15.69
N ASP A 42 33.67 -19.02 14.57
CA ASP A 42 34.69 -18.66 13.57
C ASP A 42 35.36 -19.82 12.83
N VAL A 43 34.81 -21.04 12.98
CA VAL A 43 35.24 -22.24 12.25
C VAL A 43 34.44 -22.38 10.96
N ASP A 44 35.14 -22.55 9.83
CA ASP A 44 34.51 -22.75 8.54
C ASP A 44 33.65 -24.04 8.54
N VAL A 45 32.40 -23.89 8.09
CA VAL A 45 31.49 -25.03 7.89
C VAL A 45 31.85 -25.73 6.60
N LEU A 46 32.01 -27.06 6.65
CA LEU A 46 32.23 -27.89 5.46
C LEU A 46 30.95 -27.87 4.61
N ASP A 47 31.07 -27.56 3.31
CA ASP A 47 29.96 -27.51 2.35
C ASP A 47 28.76 -26.65 2.80
N PRO A 48 28.95 -25.31 2.94
CA PRO A 48 27.87 -24.43 3.33
C PRO A 48 26.75 -24.43 2.27
N PRO A 49 25.48 -24.36 2.68
CA PRO A 49 24.35 -24.29 1.76
C PRO A 49 24.50 -23.09 0.81
N VAL A 50 24.21 -23.34 -0.46
CA VAL A 50 24.25 -22.33 -1.53
C VAL A 50 22.84 -21.87 -1.83
N ILE A 51 22.67 -20.58 -2.11
CA ILE A 51 21.38 -20.01 -2.46
C ILE A 51 20.92 -20.58 -3.81
N ASN A 52 19.66 -21.02 -3.86
CA ASN A 52 19.04 -21.47 -5.10
C ASN A 52 18.88 -20.28 -6.06
N GLN A 53 19.65 -20.30 -7.16
CA GLN A 53 19.67 -19.22 -8.13
C GLN A 53 18.31 -18.98 -8.80
N THR A 54 17.57 -20.04 -9.13
CA THR A 54 16.24 -19.92 -9.76
C THR A 54 15.28 -19.17 -8.86
N MET A 55 15.25 -19.52 -7.57
CA MET A 55 14.36 -18.85 -6.62
C MET A 55 14.81 -17.42 -6.34
N PHE A 56 16.11 -17.18 -6.24
CA PHE A 56 16.69 -15.84 -6.13
C PHE A 56 16.29 -14.95 -7.31
N ASP A 57 16.35 -15.48 -8.53
CA ASP A 57 15.98 -14.75 -9.75
C ASP A 57 14.49 -14.41 -9.75
N ILE A 58 13.61 -15.37 -9.44
CA ILE A 58 12.16 -15.14 -9.36
C ILE A 58 11.83 -14.07 -8.31
N MET A 59 12.38 -14.19 -7.10
CA MET A 59 12.16 -13.21 -6.03
C MET A 59 12.66 -11.82 -6.45
N THR A 60 13.88 -11.75 -7.00
CA THR A 60 14.48 -10.49 -7.43
C THR A 60 13.64 -9.83 -8.52
N ASP A 61 13.17 -10.60 -9.50
CA ASP A 61 12.32 -10.08 -10.57
C ASP A 61 10.98 -9.56 -10.03
N CYS A 62 10.37 -10.27 -9.08
CA CYS A 62 9.16 -9.81 -8.40
C CYS A 62 9.35 -8.48 -7.67
N PHE A 63 10.43 -8.34 -6.87
CA PHE A 63 10.71 -7.10 -6.13
C PHE A 63 11.12 -5.94 -7.04
N LEU A 64 11.76 -6.23 -8.19
CA LEU A 64 12.20 -5.24 -9.19
C LEU A 64 11.18 -4.99 -10.31
N GLN A 65 10.03 -5.67 -10.33
CA GLN A 65 9.04 -5.44 -11.38
C GLN A 65 8.45 -4.04 -11.25
N TRP A 66 8.38 -3.22 -12.31
CA TRP A 66 7.84 -1.85 -12.28
C TRP A 66 6.98 -1.59 -13.53
N PRO A 67 5.87 -0.83 -13.46
CA PRO A 67 5.33 -0.07 -12.32
C PRO A 67 4.50 -0.90 -11.34
N ASN A 68 3.90 -2.00 -11.78
CA ASN A 68 3.05 -2.82 -10.93
C ASN A 68 3.88 -3.85 -10.16
N PHE A 69 3.50 -4.15 -8.93
CA PHE A 69 4.15 -5.16 -8.08
C PHE A 69 3.59 -6.56 -8.34
N ASN A 70 3.11 -6.82 -9.56
CA ASN A 70 2.29 -7.99 -9.88
C ASN A 70 3.13 -9.08 -10.57
N CYS A 71 3.66 -10.01 -9.80
CA CYS A 71 4.37 -11.18 -10.31
C CYS A 71 3.66 -12.49 -9.95
N THR A 72 3.94 -13.55 -10.71
CA THR A 72 3.33 -14.88 -10.51
C THR A 72 3.53 -15.42 -9.11
N LEU A 73 4.73 -15.30 -8.53
CA LEU A 73 5.02 -15.78 -7.17
C LEU A 73 4.15 -15.06 -6.13
N PHE A 74 4.01 -13.74 -6.24
CA PHE A 74 3.20 -12.96 -5.31
C PHE A 74 1.69 -13.23 -5.47
N LEU A 75 1.21 -13.42 -6.70
CA LEU A 75 -0.16 -13.85 -6.95
C LEU A 75 -0.45 -15.21 -6.32
N GLN A 76 0.43 -16.19 -6.54
CA GLN A 76 0.30 -17.53 -5.97
C GLN A 76 0.34 -17.51 -4.44
N LEU A 77 1.23 -16.70 -3.85
CA LEU A 77 1.24 -16.48 -2.40
C LEU A 77 -0.08 -15.88 -1.92
N SER A 78 -0.63 -14.86 -2.60
CA SER A 78 -1.93 -14.30 -2.24
C SER A 78 -3.06 -15.32 -2.34
N GLU A 79 -3.11 -16.11 -3.41
CA GLU A 79 -4.12 -17.14 -3.65
C GLU A 79 -4.05 -18.28 -2.64
N SER A 80 -2.87 -18.57 -2.11
CA SER A 80 -2.68 -19.59 -1.08
C SER A 80 -3.26 -19.20 0.28
N LEU A 81 -3.56 -17.91 0.51
CA LEU A 81 -4.01 -17.40 1.80
C LEU A 81 -5.53 -17.57 2.03
N PRO A 82 -5.97 -17.61 3.31
CA PRO A 82 -7.39 -17.56 3.65
C PRO A 82 -8.04 -16.23 3.21
N PRO A 83 -9.37 -16.17 3.02
CA PRO A 83 -10.05 -15.01 2.41
C PRO A 83 -9.70 -13.65 3.02
N SER A 84 -9.62 -13.54 4.35
CA SER A 84 -9.28 -12.28 5.02
C SER A 84 -7.86 -11.76 4.72
N TRP A 85 -6.91 -12.67 4.55
CA TRP A 85 -5.52 -12.33 4.21
C TRP A 85 -5.32 -12.23 2.69
N HIS A 86 -6.11 -12.98 1.91
CA HIS A 86 -6.13 -12.93 0.46
C HIS A 86 -6.46 -11.53 -0.05
N ASP A 87 -7.58 -10.95 0.42
CA ASP A 87 -8.01 -9.62 -0.03
C ASP A 87 -6.98 -8.54 0.36
N MET A 88 -6.39 -8.66 1.55
CA MET A 88 -5.33 -7.75 2.01
C MET A 88 -4.08 -7.84 1.13
N ALA A 89 -3.60 -9.06 0.83
CA ALA A 89 -2.42 -9.28 0.00
C ALA A 89 -2.66 -8.86 -1.46
N LEU A 90 -3.83 -9.16 -2.02
CA LEU A 90 -4.20 -8.72 -3.37
C LEU A 90 -4.31 -7.19 -3.46
N ASN A 91 -4.90 -6.54 -2.46
CA ASN A 91 -4.94 -5.08 -2.37
C ASN A 91 -3.51 -4.47 -2.26
N ALA A 92 -2.56 -5.19 -1.64
CA ALA A 92 -1.15 -4.79 -1.65
C ALA A 92 -0.54 -4.78 -3.06
N LEU A 93 -0.96 -5.68 -3.95
CA LEU A 93 -0.45 -5.73 -5.33
C LEU A 93 -0.98 -4.60 -6.21
N THR A 94 -2.22 -4.18 -5.95
CA THR A 94 -2.94 -3.19 -6.75
C THR A 94 -2.82 -1.77 -6.19
N THR A 95 -2.34 -1.61 -4.95
CA THR A 95 -2.08 -0.30 -4.35
C THR A 95 -0.98 0.43 -5.11
N VAL A 96 -1.16 1.76 -5.22
CA VAL A 96 -0.45 2.66 -6.14
C VAL A 96 1.05 2.35 -6.26
N PRO A 97 1.60 2.26 -7.50
CA PRO A 97 2.99 1.84 -7.80
C PRO A 97 4.10 2.58 -7.04
N GLY A 98 3.80 3.75 -6.46
CA GLY A 98 4.73 4.55 -5.64
C GLY A 98 4.80 4.21 -4.15
N ARG A 99 3.97 3.28 -3.62
CA ARG A 99 3.86 3.01 -2.17
C ARG A 99 4.62 1.77 -1.68
N ARG A 100 5.60 1.27 -2.45
CA ARG A 100 6.27 -0.02 -2.19
C ARG A 100 7.04 -0.08 -0.87
N THR A 101 7.78 0.98 -0.57
CA THR A 101 8.71 1.06 0.58
C THR A 101 8.40 2.26 1.49
N PHE A 102 7.40 3.07 1.14
CA PHE A 102 7.06 4.28 1.89
C PHE A 102 6.25 3.96 3.15
N THR A 103 6.82 4.21 4.32
CA THR A 103 6.17 4.04 5.62
C THR A 103 5.23 5.21 5.91
N GLY A 104 3.94 5.04 5.58
CA GLY A 104 2.89 6.04 5.82
C GLY A 104 2.01 5.76 7.05
N ILE A 105 0.98 6.58 7.24
CA ILE A 105 0.04 6.49 8.38
C ILE A 105 -1.37 6.14 7.87
N GLY A 106 -1.98 5.07 8.39
CA GLY A 106 -3.36 4.65 8.09
C GLY A 106 -3.46 3.19 7.60
N PRO A 107 -4.67 2.59 7.59
CA PRO A 107 -4.86 1.18 7.20
C PRO A 107 -4.39 0.89 5.76
N GLU A 108 -4.52 1.85 4.85
CA GLU A 108 -4.01 1.74 3.47
C GLU A 108 -2.48 1.81 3.37
N TYR A 109 -1.81 2.45 4.33
CA TYR A 109 -0.35 2.54 4.41
C TYR A 109 0.27 1.44 5.28
N MET A 110 -0.58 0.72 6.03
CA MET A 110 -0.22 -0.45 6.81
C MET A 110 -0.01 -1.69 5.92
N ILE A 111 -0.55 -1.65 4.69
CA ILE A 111 -0.38 -2.66 3.63
C ILE A 111 0.77 -2.22 2.71
N LEU A 112 1.99 -2.24 3.25
CA LEU A 112 3.22 -2.07 2.48
C LEU A 112 3.50 -3.36 1.68
N PRO A 113 3.49 -3.35 0.34
CA PRO A 113 3.65 -4.58 -0.44
C PRO A 113 4.98 -5.28 -0.16
N SER A 114 6.07 -4.52 -0.04
CA SER A 114 7.38 -5.06 0.33
C SER A 114 7.36 -5.77 1.69
N ARG A 115 6.68 -5.18 2.70
CA ARG A 115 6.56 -5.78 4.03
C ARG A 115 5.69 -7.04 4.00
N VAL A 116 4.52 -6.98 3.37
CA VAL A 116 3.58 -8.12 3.29
C VAL A 116 4.25 -9.31 2.61
N TYR A 117 4.83 -9.12 1.42
CA TYR A 117 5.45 -10.22 0.69
C TYR A 117 6.75 -10.70 1.32
N SER A 118 7.53 -9.83 1.95
CA SER A 118 8.69 -10.28 2.73
C SER A 118 8.27 -11.14 3.91
N GLU A 119 7.18 -10.77 4.61
CA GLU A 119 6.63 -11.56 5.72
C GLU A 119 6.18 -12.94 5.21
N LEU A 120 5.35 -13.00 4.17
CA LEU A 120 4.86 -14.26 3.59
C LEU A 120 6.00 -15.16 3.10
N LEU A 121 7.00 -14.60 2.42
CA LEU A 121 8.18 -15.34 1.97
C LEU A 121 9.01 -15.85 3.15
N MET A 122 9.20 -15.03 4.20
CA MET A 122 9.89 -15.47 5.40
C MET A 122 9.16 -16.62 6.10
N PHE A 123 7.83 -16.55 6.20
CA PHE A 123 7.04 -17.68 6.70
C PHE A 123 7.28 -18.92 5.84
N TYR A 124 7.17 -18.82 4.53
CA TYR A 124 7.33 -19.95 3.61
C TYR A 124 8.71 -20.61 3.70
N PHE A 125 9.79 -19.84 3.77
CA PHE A 125 11.15 -20.37 3.78
C PHE A 125 11.69 -20.79 5.15
N LEU A 126 11.29 -20.08 6.21
CA LEU A 126 11.80 -20.34 7.56
C LEU A 126 10.86 -21.20 8.40
N GLY A 127 9.64 -21.43 7.91
CA GLY A 127 8.63 -22.19 8.63
C GLY A 127 8.66 -23.68 8.33
N GLU A 128 8.15 -24.44 9.29
CA GLU A 128 7.94 -25.88 9.18
C GLU A 128 6.49 -26.15 8.77
N ARG A 129 6.29 -27.07 7.82
CA ARG A 129 4.96 -27.54 7.44
C ARG A 129 4.43 -28.50 8.49
N VAL A 130 3.33 -28.12 9.13
CA VAL A 130 2.60 -28.99 10.04
C VAL A 130 1.53 -29.71 9.22
N GLU A 131 1.81 -30.94 8.84
CA GLU A 131 0.85 -31.83 8.20
C GLU A 131 -0.12 -32.38 9.27
N SER A 132 -1.26 -31.72 9.42
CA SER A 132 -2.38 -32.31 10.16
C SER A 132 -3.34 -32.89 9.12
N GLY A 133 -3.37 -34.21 8.96
CA GLY A 133 -4.12 -34.89 7.91
C GLY A 133 -5.58 -34.42 7.77
N ALA A 134 -6.12 -34.40 6.54
CA ALA A 134 -7.49 -34.16 6.04
C ALA A 134 -8.41 -33.09 6.69
N ASN A 135 -8.36 -32.84 8.00
CA ASN A 135 -9.24 -31.95 8.76
C ASN A 135 -8.53 -30.67 9.25
N LEU A 136 -7.46 -30.24 8.58
CA LEU A 136 -6.83 -28.97 8.93
C LEU A 136 -7.66 -27.78 8.43
N THR A 137 -8.14 -26.98 9.39
CA THR A 137 -8.90 -25.77 9.12
C THR A 137 -8.07 -24.52 9.42
N TYR A 138 -8.48 -23.38 8.85
CA TYR A 138 -7.92 -22.08 9.21
C TYR A 138 -7.95 -21.83 10.74
N LYS A 139 -9.05 -22.23 11.40
CA LYS A 139 -9.23 -22.04 12.85
C LYS A 139 -8.24 -22.88 13.66
N SER A 140 -8.08 -24.16 13.32
CA SER A 140 -7.11 -25.02 14.01
C SER A 140 -5.68 -24.52 13.86
N CYS A 141 -5.34 -23.93 12.70
CA CYS A 141 -4.03 -23.30 12.48
C CYS A 141 -3.78 -22.12 13.42
N PHE A 142 -4.79 -21.26 13.55
CA PHE A 142 -4.70 -20.07 14.40
C PHE A 142 -4.64 -20.43 15.89
N GLU A 143 -5.33 -21.49 16.31
CA GLU A 143 -5.28 -21.98 17.70
C GLU A 143 -3.88 -22.47 18.10
N MET A 144 -3.04 -22.91 17.16
CA MET A 144 -1.63 -23.26 17.43
C MET A 144 -0.79 -22.05 17.87
N ASN A 145 -1.19 -20.83 17.52
CA ASN A 145 -0.50 -19.62 17.99
C ASN A 145 -0.67 -19.40 19.50
N ASN A 146 -1.74 -19.95 20.08
CA ASN A 146 -2.01 -19.83 21.50
C ASN A 146 -1.23 -20.86 22.34
N THR A 147 -0.74 -21.95 21.72
CA THR A 147 -0.07 -23.03 22.44
C THR A 147 1.43 -22.81 22.55
N ASN A 148 2.08 -22.21 21.55
CA ASN A 148 3.51 -21.90 21.59
C ASN A 148 3.77 -20.41 21.35
N PRO A 149 4.14 -19.63 22.38
CA PRO A 149 4.38 -18.20 22.22
C PRO A 149 5.63 -17.89 21.40
N LEU A 150 6.49 -18.87 21.10
CA LEU A 150 7.72 -18.68 20.32
C LEU A 150 7.51 -18.85 18.81
N GLN A 151 6.40 -19.45 18.39
CA GLN A 151 6.10 -19.71 16.99
C GLN A 151 4.81 -18.98 16.59
N ASN A 152 4.74 -18.62 15.32
CA ASN A 152 3.55 -18.11 14.69
C ASN A 152 3.22 -19.01 13.50
N CYS A 153 1.97 -19.40 13.36
CA CYS A 153 1.47 -20.31 12.36
C CYS A 153 0.54 -19.56 11.41
N LEU A 154 0.81 -19.70 10.12
CA LEU A 154 -0.02 -19.19 9.05
C LEU A 154 -0.61 -20.34 8.24
N PHE A 155 -1.89 -20.19 7.90
CA PHE A 155 -2.59 -21.15 7.05
C PHE A 155 -2.28 -20.88 5.59
N TYR A 156 -1.95 -21.93 4.86
CA TYR A 156 -1.68 -21.91 3.43
C TYR A 156 -2.44 -23.04 2.74
N ARG A 157 -2.95 -22.77 1.55
CA ARG A 157 -3.30 -23.80 0.56
C ARG A 157 -2.05 -24.17 -0.23
N GLU A 158 -2.00 -25.39 -0.73
CA GLU A 158 -0.85 -25.85 -1.50
C GLU A 158 -0.49 -24.87 -2.63
N LEU A 159 0.77 -24.43 -2.59
CA LEU A 159 1.35 -23.55 -3.59
C LEU A 159 1.64 -24.39 -4.84
N PHE A 160 1.45 -23.80 -6.03
CA PHE A 160 1.74 -24.43 -7.32
C PHE A 160 0.77 -25.52 -7.82
N LEU A 161 -0.41 -25.68 -7.22
CA LEU A 161 -1.48 -26.46 -7.83
C LEU A 161 -2.27 -25.60 -8.81
N HIS A 162 -2.36 -26.06 -10.06
CA HIS A 162 -3.11 -25.39 -11.12
C HIS A 162 -4.62 -25.60 -10.99
N ASP A 163 -5.04 -26.62 -10.23
CA ASP A 163 -6.43 -27.00 -10.02
C ASP A 163 -6.76 -26.96 -8.51
N THR A 164 -7.68 -26.07 -8.13
CA THR A 164 -7.99 -25.77 -6.72
C THR A 164 -8.85 -26.83 -6.04
N SER A 165 -9.31 -27.87 -6.77
CA SER A 165 -10.21 -28.90 -6.24
C SER A 165 -9.52 -29.91 -5.31
N ASP A 166 -8.23 -30.16 -5.51
CA ASP A 166 -7.43 -31.15 -4.75
C ASP A 166 -6.35 -30.50 -3.87
N ALA A 167 -6.51 -29.21 -3.55
CA ALA A 167 -5.52 -28.48 -2.77
C ALA A 167 -5.51 -28.93 -1.31
N ASN A 168 -4.44 -29.62 -0.91
CA ASN A 168 -4.17 -29.89 0.49
C ASN A 168 -3.93 -28.58 1.24
N ASN A 169 -4.56 -28.47 2.41
CA ASN A 169 -4.36 -27.36 3.32
C ASN A 169 -3.23 -27.72 4.29
N TYR A 170 -2.32 -26.78 4.55
CA TYR A 170 -1.28 -26.94 5.57
C TYR A 170 -1.09 -25.67 6.40
N CYS A 171 -0.49 -25.85 7.57
CA CYS A 171 -0.02 -24.77 8.42
C CYS A 171 1.48 -24.66 8.29
N ILE A 172 1.97 -23.44 8.10
CA ILE A 172 3.39 -23.14 8.19
C ILE A 172 3.62 -22.44 9.52
N CYS A 173 4.33 -23.10 10.44
CA CYS A 173 4.72 -22.54 11.73
C CYS A 173 6.17 -22.07 11.68
N SER A 174 6.40 -20.79 11.96
CA SER A 174 7.69 -20.12 11.82
C SER A 174 7.99 -19.24 13.02
N PRO A 175 9.26 -19.00 13.38
CA PRO A 175 9.63 -17.99 14.38
C PRO A 175 9.42 -16.53 13.89
N VAL A 176 8.95 -16.34 12.65
CA VAL A 176 8.69 -15.03 12.06
C VAL A 176 7.60 -14.30 12.83
N LYS A 177 7.94 -13.09 13.30
CA LYS A 177 7.05 -12.19 14.01
C LYS A 177 7.25 -10.78 13.50
N HIS A 178 6.19 -9.99 13.57
CA HIS A 178 6.28 -8.55 13.36
C HIS A 178 6.36 -7.84 14.71
N SER A 179 7.07 -6.72 14.72
CA SER A 179 7.09 -5.78 15.84
C SER A 179 6.67 -4.40 15.34
N LEU A 180 6.11 -3.60 16.23
CA LEU A 180 5.72 -2.23 15.88
C LEU A 180 6.97 -1.36 15.74
N ALA A 181 7.30 -0.98 14.51
CA ALA A 181 8.36 -0.01 14.23
C ALA A 181 7.83 1.42 14.39
N ARG A 182 7.80 1.91 15.64
CA ARG A 182 7.46 3.29 16.00
C ARG A 182 8.61 3.93 16.76
N SER A 183 8.82 5.23 16.59
CA SER A 183 9.84 5.94 17.36
C SER A 183 9.46 5.99 18.86
N PRO A 184 10.38 5.67 19.78
CA PRO A 184 10.15 5.80 21.23
C PRO A 184 9.81 7.21 21.69
N ALA A 185 10.13 8.24 20.87
CA ALA A 185 9.73 9.63 21.11
C ALA A 185 8.22 9.79 21.39
N PHE A 186 7.41 8.87 20.87
CA PHE A 186 5.96 8.92 20.98
C PHE A 186 5.39 8.07 22.12
N ASP A 187 6.22 7.25 22.76
CA ASP A 187 5.82 6.36 23.86
C ASP A 187 6.31 6.87 25.22
N ILE A 188 7.40 7.65 25.23
CA ILE A 188 7.94 8.27 26.45
C ILE A 188 7.05 9.46 26.84
N ALA A 189 6.48 9.41 28.05
CA ALA A 189 5.73 10.51 28.62
C ALA A 189 6.60 11.77 28.73
N ASP A 190 6.03 12.93 28.39
CA ASP A 190 6.67 14.25 28.43
C ASP A 190 8.01 14.33 27.65
N TYR A 191 8.14 13.54 26.59
CA TYR A 191 9.34 13.54 25.77
C TYR A 191 9.60 14.91 25.15
N ASN A 192 10.82 15.42 25.32
CA ASN A 192 11.26 16.64 24.64
C ASN A 192 11.51 16.36 23.15
N TYR A 193 10.52 16.67 22.31
CA TYR A 193 10.57 16.50 20.85
C TYR A 193 11.69 17.31 20.17
N LYS A 194 12.28 18.29 20.85
CA LYS A 194 13.42 19.08 20.34
C LYS A 194 14.79 18.49 20.72
N SER A 195 14.83 17.42 21.51
CA SER A 195 16.08 16.84 22.01
C SER A 195 16.93 16.18 20.91
N GLY A 196 16.33 15.79 19.78
CA GLY A 196 17.02 15.10 18.69
C GLY A 196 17.46 13.66 19.00
N LYS A 197 17.12 13.10 20.17
CA LYS A 197 17.54 11.76 20.60
C LYS A 197 16.81 10.63 19.84
N TYR A 198 15.52 10.79 19.64
CA TYR A 198 14.66 9.87 18.90
C TYR A 198 13.97 10.62 17.75
N SER A 199 13.70 9.89 16.67
CA SER A 199 12.99 10.38 15.48
C SER A 199 11.62 10.95 15.84
N THR A 200 11.28 12.10 15.28
CA THR A 200 9.99 12.79 15.52
C THR A 200 9.22 13.03 14.23
N TRP A 201 9.54 12.27 13.16
CA TRP A 201 8.86 12.38 11.88
C TRP A 201 7.37 12.05 12.03
N VAL A 202 6.52 12.99 11.63
CA VAL A 202 5.08 12.86 11.56
C VAL A 202 4.62 13.25 10.16
N MET A 203 3.56 12.59 9.67
CA MET A 203 2.94 12.92 8.40
C MET A 203 1.67 13.72 8.64
N SER A 204 1.49 14.82 7.91
CA SER A 204 0.24 15.57 7.94
C SER A 204 -0.90 14.71 7.40
N LEU A 205 -2.00 14.66 8.14
CA LEU A 205 -3.23 13.99 7.68
C LEU A 205 -3.96 14.91 6.72
N VAL A 206 -4.08 14.48 5.47
CA VAL A 206 -4.94 15.13 4.49
C VAL A 206 -6.17 14.26 4.33
N ASN A 207 -7.34 14.77 4.73
CA ASN A 207 -8.59 13.99 4.75
C ASN A 207 -9.06 13.56 3.36
N ASN A 208 -8.55 14.19 2.30
CA ASN A 208 -8.89 13.90 0.91
C ASN A 208 -7.62 13.68 0.09
N GLU A 209 -7.71 12.83 -0.95
CA GLU A 209 -6.64 12.73 -1.93
C GLU A 209 -6.40 14.09 -2.61
N PRO A 210 -5.14 14.49 -2.83
CA PRO A 210 -4.84 15.72 -3.53
C PRO A 210 -5.33 15.60 -4.97
N THR A 211 -6.45 16.24 -5.28
CA THR A 211 -7.00 16.30 -6.62
C THR A 211 -6.42 17.49 -7.36
N MET A 212 -5.91 17.27 -8.58
CA MET A 212 -5.48 18.32 -9.49
C MET A 212 -6.53 18.48 -10.57
N ARG A 213 -6.99 19.71 -10.80
CA ARG A 213 -7.92 20.04 -11.89
C ARG A 213 -7.41 21.24 -12.67
N ILE A 214 -7.52 21.16 -13.99
CA ILE A 214 -7.22 22.27 -14.90
C ILE A 214 -8.56 22.87 -15.33
N TYR A 215 -8.70 24.18 -15.17
CA TYR A 215 -9.88 24.90 -15.63
C TYR A 215 -9.48 26.25 -16.21
N LEU A 216 -10.24 26.70 -17.19
CA LEU A 216 -10.11 28.03 -17.76
C LEU A 216 -10.73 29.04 -16.78
N VAL A 217 -9.98 30.09 -16.47
CA VAL A 217 -10.45 31.18 -15.62
C VAL A 217 -10.74 32.38 -16.51
N ASN A 218 -11.97 32.88 -16.44
CA ASN A 218 -12.35 34.10 -17.14
C ASN A 218 -11.57 35.30 -16.60
N SER A 219 -11.29 36.29 -17.46
CA SER A 219 -10.62 37.51 -17.03
C SER A 219 -11.41 38.24 -15.93
N PRO A 220 -10.75 38.89 -14.97
CA PRO A 220 -11.43 39.64 -13.91
C PRO A 220 -12.39 40.70 -14.46
N ALA A 221 -12.04 41.33 -15.58
CA ALA A 221 -12.89 42.29 -16.26
C ALA A 221 -14.20 41.66 -16.75
N TRP A 222 -14.14 40.45 -17.33
CA TRP A 222 -15.35 39.74 -17.78
C TRP A 222 -16.25 39.34 -16.62
N GLN A 223 -15.66 38.86 -15.52
CA GLN A 223 -16.41 38.54 -14.30
C GLN A 223 -17.14 39.77 -13.75
N LEU A 224 -16.47 40.92 -13.72
CA LEU A 224 -17.05 42.18 -13.28
C LEU A 224 -18.17 42.65 -14.22
N THR A 225 -17.97 42.57 -15.54
CA THR A 225 -19.00 42.93 -16.52
C THR A 225 -20.25 42.09 -16.35
N VAL A 226 -20.12 40.76 -16.23
CA VAL A 226 -21.27 39.87 -16.02
C VAL A 226 -21.98 40.20 -14.71
N PHE A 227 -21.22 40.45 -13.63
CA PHE A 227 -21.78 40.81 -12.33
C PHE A 227 -22.57 42.14 -12.37
N LEU A 228 -21.98 43.19 -12.93
CA LEU A 228 -22.63 44.50 -13.08
C LEU A 228 -23.84 44.44 -13.99
N THR A 229 -23.78 43.66 -15.08
CA THR A 229 -24.93 43.44 -15.98
C THR A 229 -26.07 42.75 -15.24
N GLY A 230 -25.77 41.75 -14.41
CA GLY A 230 -26.77 41.08 -13.56
C GLY A 230 -27.44 42.04 -12.58
N ILE A 231 -26.66 42.89 -11.91
CA ILE A 231 -27.19 43.93 -11.00
C ILE A 231 -28.10 44.91 -11.76
N GLY A 232 -27.68 45.37 -12.94
CA GLY A 232 -28.48 46.28 -13.77
C GLY A 232 -29.83 45.67 -14.16
N LEU A 233 -29.83 44.43 -14.67
CA LEU A 233 -31.06 43.71 -15.01
C LEU A 233 -31.98 43.50 -13.81
N PHE A 234 -31.42 43.25 -12.63
CA PHE A 234 -32.20 43.11 -11.39
C PHE A 234 -32.91 44.41 -11.01
N PHE A 235 -32.25 45.57 -11.06
CA PHE A 235 -32.91 46.84 -10.77
C PHE A 235 -33.94 47.22 -11.83
N VAL A 236 -33.65 46.94 -13.09
CA VAL A 236 -34.60 47.16 -14.19
C VAL A 236 -35.87 46.31 -13.99
N SER A 237 -35.73 45.03 -13.60
CA SER A 237 -36.88 44.18 -13.33
C SER A 237 -37.69 44.66 -12.12
N LEU A 238 -37.04 45.07 -11.03
CA LEU A 238 -37.72 45.67 -9.88
C LEU A 238 -38.46 46.95 -10.25
N PHE A 239 -37.85 47.79 -11.09
CA PHE A 239 -38.49 49.01 -11.58
C PHE A 239 -39.74 48.69 -12.42
N PHE A 240 -39.63 47.77 -13.39
CA PHE A 240 -40.78 47.36 -14.19
C PHE A 240 -41.88 46.71 -13.35
N ILE A 241 -41.54 45.84 -12.41
CA ILE A 241 -42.50 45.27 -11.46
C ILE A 241 -43.19 46.39 -10.68
N HIS A 242 -42.43 47.33 -10.12
CA HIS A 242 -42.99 48.45 -9.38
C HIS A 242 -43.97 49.28 -10.21
N VAL A 243 -43.59 49.62 -11.46
CA VAL A 243 -44.44 50.38 -12.38
C VAL A 243 -45.70 49.58 -12.75
N ILE A 244 -45.58 48.31 -13.10
CA ILE A 244 -46.72 47.45 -13.45
C ILE A 244 -47.64 47.28 -12.24
N THR A 245 -47.12 47.05 -11.04
CA THR A 245 -47.94 46.93 -9.82
C THR A 245 -48.68 48.24 -9.53
N LYS A 246 -48.00 49.39 -9.66
CA LYS A 246 -48.62 50.71 -9.44
C LYS A 246 -49.69 51.04 -10.48
N SER A 247 -49.42 50.72 -11.75
CA SER A 247 -50.34 50.95 -12.87
C SER A 247 -51.27 49.77 -13.14
N SER A 248 -51.30 48.75 -12.27
CA SER A 248 -52.11 47.54 -12.46
C SER A 248 -53.60 47.84 -12.64
N HIS A 249 -54.12 48.83 -11.92
CA HIS A 249 -55.50 49.27 -12.05
C HIS A 249 -55.84 49.91 -13.41
N LEU A 250 -54.86 50.43 -14.16
CA LEU A 250 -55.05 50.95 -15.52
C LEU A 250 -54.75 49.90 -16.59
N LEU A 251 -53.77 49.04 -16.33
CA LEU A 251 -53.31 48.01 -17.26
C LEU A 251 -54.23 46.78 -17.26
N PHE A 252 -54.91 46.51 -16.15
CA PHE A 252 -55.80 45.37 -15.95
C PHE A 252 -57.20 45.80 -15.48
N SER A 253 -57.62 47.06 -15.72
CA SER A 253 -59.04 47.40 -15.60
C SER A 253 -59.80 46.62 -16.66
N ASP A 254 -60.65 45.70 -16.24
CA ASP A 254 -61.50 44.95 -17.15
C ASP A 254 -62.32 45.90 -18.03
N SER A 255 -62.24 45.67 -19.33
CA SER A 255 -63.39 45.80 -20.23
C SER A 255 -64.49 44.82 -19.77
N LEU A 256 -65.14 45.13 -18.65
CA LEU A 256 -66.39 44.53 -18.19
C LEU A 256 -67.34 45.68 -17.88
N VAL A 257 -68.08 46.09 -18.92
CA VAL A 257 -69.55 46.20 -18.98
C VAL A 257 -69.87 47.02 -20.23
N ALA A 258 -70.21 46.31 -21.31
CA ALA A 258 -71.15 46.80 -22.31
C ALA A 258 -72.17 45.68 -22.52
N VAL A 259 -73.13 45.60 -21.59
CA VAL A 259 -74.50 45.11 -21.85
C VAL A 259 -75.34 46.34 -22.08
#